data_AF-A0A538BWN3-F1
#
_entry.id   AF-A0A538BWN3-F1
#
_cell.length_a   1.000
_cell.length_b   1.000
_cell.length_c   1.000
_cell.angle_alpha   90.00
_cell.angle_beta   90.00
_cell.angle_gamma   90.00
#
_symmetry.space_group_name_H-M   'P 1'
#
loop_
_entity.id
_entity.type
_entity.pdbx_description
1 polymer ?
#
loop_
_entity_poly.entity_id
_entity_poly.type
_entity_poly.pdbx_seq_one_letter_code
_entity_poly.pdbx_strand_id
1 'polypeptide(L)'
;EGEDHVLAVDEDPDVTWGMAEFVAAEEMQRLRGYWWSPDGDTVAAARVDNRPVPVWHIADPSEPTRTPQAVRYPAAGTNDADVSLALLRLDGSRVDVAWDRAAFPYLVAVTWSEGRPLTLLVQSRDQGRWQVLAAEPATGETTVLAEDRSDTWLEIVTGVPAWTDAGELVFVREEEDTRRLTVDERAVTAPGLQVCEVVHVGADIVFAGSDGEPMDVHLWRAPASGPPVRLTEEPGVHGGVAGGDVLVVSSSSIDRDDVATVIWRGNREVCRVGSGAARPVLRPDVTLVHAGDKDLRSAVLLPTGARPDDRLPVLLDPYGGPQFQRVVRARQMYLVSQWLADQGFAVVVADGRGTPGRGLEWEKAVRFDLATPALEDQVEALHALAERFPQLDLGRVAIRGWSFGGYLAALAVLRRPDVFHAAVVGAPVTDWRLYDTHYTERYLGHPDAHPDAYERSSLLGDAAKLERPILLIHGLADDNVVVAHSLRFSRALLEAGRPHRFLPLSGVTHMTPQEAVAENLLLLQVAFLKEALGLTG
;
A
#
# COMPACT_ATOMS: atom_id res chain seq x y z
N GLU A 1 2.55 43.89 -7.74
CA GLU A 1 3.97 43.55 -7.54
C GLU A 1 3.97 42.34 -6.64
N GLY A 2 4.49 41.20 -7.11
CA GLY A 2 4.46 39.94 -6.36
C GLY A 2 5.70 39.86 -5.48
N GLU A 3 5.61 40.42 -4.28
CA GLU A 3 6.67 40.26 -3.26
C GLU A 3 6.46 38.92 -2.54
N ASP A 4 7.52 38.14 -2.41
CA ASP A 4 7.51 36.88 -1.67
C ASP A 4 7.66 37.16 -0.17
N HIS A 5 6.80 36.54 0.65
CA HIS A 5 6.80 36.69 2.11
C HIS A 5 7.03 35.36 2.81
N VAL A 6 8.05 35.29 3.67
CA VAL A 6 8.32 34.11 4.50
C VAL A 6 7.39 34.11 5.71
N LEU A 7 6.58 33.06 5.86
CA LEU A 7 5.63 32.92 6.98
C LEU A 7 6.22 32.21 8.21
N ALA A 8 7.12 31.25 8.01
CA ALA A 8 7.82 30.55 9.08
C ALA A 8 9.17 30.02 8.60
N VAL A 9 10.17 30.04 9.48
CA VAL A 9 11.50 29.48 9.25
C VAL A 9 12.12 29.13 10.61
N ASP A 10 12.80 28.00 10.67
CA ASP A 10 13.75 27.66 11.74
C ASP A 10 15.17 27.77 11.17
N GLU A 11 16.16 28.10 12.01
CA GLU A 11 17.57 28.20 11.57
C GLU A 11 18.20 26.83 11.29
N ASP A 12 17.66 25.78 11.90
CA ASP A 12 18.17 24.42 11.81
C ASP A 12 17.61 23.72 10.56
N PRO A 13 18.46 23.27 9.62
CA PRO A 13 18.01 22.68 8.36
C PRO A 13 17.29 21.33 8.51
N ASP A 14 17.44 20.65 9.66
CA ASP A 14 16.67 19.44 9.96
C ASP A 14 15.25 19.72 10.46
N VAL A 15 14.92 21.00 10.69
CA VAL A 15 13.57 21.46 11.01
C VAL A 15 12.94 22.08 9.77
N THR A 16 11.79 21.57 9.38
CA THR A 16 11.07 22.01 8.17
C THR A 16 9.66 22.47 8.50
N TRP A 17 9.13 23.33 7.64
CA TRP A 17 7.77 23.87 7.74
C TRP A 17 7.00 23.57 6.47
N GLY A 18 5.74 23.20 6.61
CA GLY A 18 4.86 22.95 5.46
C GLY A 18 5.16 21.65 4.70
N MET A 19 6.10 20.83 5.16
CA MET A 19 6.49 19.57 4.52
C MET A 19 6.02 18.39 5.37
N ALA A 20 5.75 17.26 4.72
CA ALA A 20 5.51 16.01 5.40
C ALA A 20 6.83 15.33 5.77
N GLU A 21 6.89 14.75 6.96
CA GLU A 21 7.95 13.82 7.36
C GLU A 21 7.86 12.50 6.58
N PHE A 22 8.95 11.72 6.58
CA PHE A 22 9.07 10.46 5.85
C PHE A 22 7.85 9.53 6.08
N VAL A 23 7.53 9.24 7.34
CA VAL A 23 6.42 8.36 7.74
C VAL A 23 5.08 8.86 7.22
N ALA A 24 4.84 10.18 7.24
CA ALA A 24 3.59 10.74 6.72
C ALA A 24 3.44 10.55 5.21
N ALA A 25 4.52 10.81 4.49
CA ALA A 25 4.53 10.70 3.03
C ALA A 25 4.41 9.23 2.59
N GLU A 26 5.16 8.34 3.23
CA GLU A 26 5.24 6.93 2.85
C GLU A 26 4.03 6.12 3.35
N GLU A 27 3.64 6.27 4.63
CA GLU A 27 2.73 5.33 5.30
C GLU A 27 1.35 5.91 5.65
N MET A 28 1.20 7.24 5.68
CA MET A 28 -0.08 7.90 5.99
C MET A 28 -0.73 8.58 4.78
N GLN A 29 -0.12 8.48 3.59
CA GLN A 29 -0.56 9.14 2.35
C GLN A 29 -0.69 10.67 2.48
N ARG A 30 0.03 11.28 3.42
CA ARG A 30 0.07 12.73 3.62
C ARG A 30 1.32 13.30 2.96
N LEU A 31 1.19 13.71 1.70
CA LEU A 31 2.29 14.25 0.89
C LEU A 31 2.59 15.74 1.09
N ARG A 32 1.84 16.42 1.96
CA ARG A 32 2.01 17.85 2.27
C ARG A 32 1.96 18.11 3.76
N GLY A 33 2.51 19.24 4.19
CA GLY A 33 2.44 19.72 5.58
C GLY A 33 1.79 21.09 5.72
N TYR A 34 1.03 21.59 4.74
CA TYR A 34 0.34 22.88 4.85
C TYR A 34 -1.09 22.85 4.29
N TRP A 35 -1.96 23.69 4.86
CA TRP A 35 -3.39 23.78 4.52
C TRP A 35 -3.90 25.22 4.69
N TRP A 36 -4.36 25.82 3.59
CA TRP A 36 -4.97 27.15 3.60
C TRP A 36 -6.35 27.13 4.24
N SER A 37 -6.63 28.14 5.07
CA SER A 37 -7.97 28.43 5.54
C SER A 37 -8.90 28.82 4.37
N PRO A 38 -10.23 28.62 4.50
CA PRO A 38 -11.16 28.92 3.41
C PRO A 38 -11.20 30.40 3.02
N ASP A 39 -10.90 31.31 3.96
CA ASP A 39 -10.81 32.75 3.72
C ASP A 39 -9.49 33.18 3.05
N GLY A 40 -8.49 32.28 3.00
CA GLY A 40 -7.19 32.54 2.38
C GLY A 40 -6.21 33.37 3.23
N ASP A 41 -6.55 33.71 4.48
CA ASP A 41 -5.72 34.59 5.33
C ASP A 41 -4.80 33.84 6.30
N THR A 42 -4.98 32.52 6.44
CA THR A 42 -4.24 31.67 7.39
C THR A 42 -3.76 30.38 6.73
N VAL A 43 -2.54 29.98 7.05
CA VAL A 43 -1.97 28.68 6.69
C VAL A 43 -1.78 27.87 7.96
N ALA A 44 -2.49 26.74 8.09
CA ALA A 44 -2.08 25.70 9.03
C ALA A 44 -0.83 25.03 8.46
N ALA A 45 0.29 25.05 9.17
CA ALA A 45 1.57 24.51 8.72
C ALA A 45 2.16 23.57 9.79
N ALA A 46 2.48 22.35 9.37
CA ALA A 46 3.22 21.41 10.18
C ALA A 46 4.66 21.89 10.29
N ARG A 47 5.17 21.93 11.52
CA ARG A 47 6.60 22.04 11.81
C ARG A 47 7.11 20.65 12.16
N VAL A 48 8.05 20.17 11.36
CA VAL A 48 8.65 18.83 11.48
C VAL A 48 10.09 18.97 11.92
N ASP A 49 10.42 18.49 13.11
CA ASP A 49 11.78 18.43 13.63
C ASP A 49 12.36 17.02 13.48
N ASN A 50 13.26 16.84 12.51
CA ASN A 50 13.85 15.54 12.19
C ASN A 50 15.12 15.23 12.99
N ARG A 51 15.58 16.11 13.88
CA ARG A 51 16.83 15.91 14.63
C ARG A 51 16.84 14.64 15.48
N PRO A 52 15.72 14.21 16.10
CA PRO A 52 15.67 12.94 16.82
C PRO A 52 15.80 11.70 15.92
N VAL A 53 15.49 11.82 14.63
CA VAL A 53 15.44 10.71 13.67
C VAL A 53 16.86 10.28 13.31
N PRO A 54 17.19 8.97 13.35
CA PRO A 54 18.49 8.46 12.93
C PRO A 54 18.85 8.86 11.50
N VAL A 55 20.14 9.14 11.27
CA VAL A 55 20.67 9.42 9.93
C VAL A 55 21.23 8.14 9.33
N TRP A 56 20.66 7.75 8.19
CA TRP A 56 21.20 6.71 7.31
C TRP A 56 21.91 7.35 6.14
N HIS A 57 22.76 6.57 5.49
CA HIS A 57 23.53 7.02 4.32
C HIS A 57 23.24 6.10 3.15
N ILE A 58 22.67 6.67 2.09
CA ILE A 58 22.45 5.98 0.82
C ILE A 58 23.55 6.41 -0.14
N ALA A 59 24.26 5.43 -0.70
CA ALA A 59 25.35 5.66 -1.64
C ALA A 59 25.15 4.80 -2.87
N ASP A 60 25.54 5.29 -4.04
CA ASP A 60 25.70 4.47 -5.24
C ASP A 60 27.18 4.10 -5.39
N PRO A 61 27.58 2.83 -5.14
CA PRO A 61 28.96 2.38 -5.28
C PRO A 61 29.51 2.48 -6.71
N SER A 62 28.66 2.61 -7.73
CA SER A 62 29.12 2.85 -9.11
C SER A 62 29.64 4.27 -9.33
N GLU A 63 29.30 5.20 -8.42
CA GLU A 63 29.77 6.59 -8.41
C GLU A 63 30.57 6.88 -7.12
N PRO A 64 31.73 6.24 -6.90
CA PRO A 64 32.44 6.24 -5.61
C PRO A 64 32.99 7.60 -5.19
N THR A 65 32.98 8.60 -6.09
CA THR A 65 33.38 9.99 -5.77
C THR A 65 32.22 10.84 -5.27
N ARG A 66 30.98 10.39 -5.44
CA ARG A 66 29.78 11.08 -4.99
C ARG A 66 29.62 10.90 -3.47
N THR A 67 29.44 12.00 -2.75
CA THR A 67 29.14 11.96 -1.32
C THR A 67 27.82 11.20 -1.10
N PRO A 68 27.78 10.22 -0.17
CA PRO A 68 26.55 9.55 0.21
C PRO A 68 25.46 10.54 0.64
N GLN A 69 24.23 10.29 0.23
CA GLN A 69 23.08 11.07 0.65
C GLN A 69 22.72 10.70 2.08
N ALA A 70 22.71 11.69 2.97
CA ALA A 70 22.17 11.54 4.31
C ALA A 70 20.64 11.57 4.24
N VAL A 71 19.99 10.60 4.87
CA VAL A 71 18.53 10.47 4.94
C VAL A 71 18.12 10.28 6.40
N ARG A 72 17.08 10.99 6.83
CA ARG A 72 16.45 10.80 8.14
C ARG A 72 15.47 9.65 8.00
N TYR A 73 15.80 8.50 8.59
CA TYR A 73 15.00 7.28 8.45
C TYR A 73 14.60 6.71 9.82
N PRO A 74 13.31 6.77 10.20
CA PRO A 74 12.82 6.26 11.46
C PRO A 74 12.58 4.75 11.36
N ALA A 75 13.63 3.94 11.53
CA ALA A 75 13.48 2.50 11.57
C ALA A 75 12.70 2.05 12.83
N ALA A 76 12.02 0.91 12.75
CA ALA A 76 11.23 0.36 13.84
C ALA A 76 11.99 0.32 15.18
N GLY A 77 11.35 0.82 16.24
CA GLY A 77 11.93 0.95 17.57
C GLY A 77 12.84 2.17 17.78
N THR A 78 13.03 3.02 16.76
CA THR A 78 13.79 4.28 16.90
C THR A 78 12.87 5.49 17.05
N ASN A 79 13.42 6.70 17.08
CA ASN A 79 12.63 7.92 17.22
C ASN A 79 12.04 8.36 15.87
N ASP A 80 10.78 8.77 15.88
CA ASP A 80 10.15 9.52 14.81
C ASP A 80 10.54 11.01 14.85
N ALA A 81 10.14 11.74 13.81
CA ALA A 81 10.23 13.20 13.79
C ALA A 81 9.26 13.80 14.82
N ASP A 82 9.65 14.91 15.46
CA ASP A 82 8.74 15.65 16.33
C ASP A 82 7.87 16.59 15.48
N VAL A 83 6.59 16.25 15.34
CA VAL A 83 5.63 16.99 14.49
C VAL A 83 4.74 17.86 15.35
N SER A 84 4.65 19.15 15.02
CA SER A 84 3.72 20.12 15.62
C SER A 84 2.96 20.87 14.52
N LEU A 85 1.89 21.59 14.87
CA LEU A 85 1.09 22.37 13.92
C LEU A 85 0.98 23.81 14.41
N ALA A 86 1.14 24.79 13.52
CA ALA A 86 0.88 26.19 13.82
C ALA A 86 -0.01 26.83 12.75
N LEU A 87 -0.78 27.83 13.15
CA LEU A 87 -1.58 28.69 12.27
C LEU A 87 -0.79 29.97 12.01
N LEU A 88 -0.37 30.15 10.77
CA LEU A 88 0.43 31.28 10.30
C LEU A 88 -0.49 32.22 9.52
N ARG A 89 -0.73 33.42 10.04
CA ARG A 89 -1.54 34.44 9.34
C ARG A 89 -0.66 35.30 8.45
N LEU A 90 -1.26 35.85 7.39
CA LEU A 90 -0.55 36.74 6.46
C LEU A 90 -0.11 38.08 7.08
N ASP A 91 -0.67 38.45 8.23
CA ASP A 91 -0.23 39.61 9.01
C ASP A 91 1.03 39.36 9.85
N GLY A 92 1.58 38.14 9.79
CA GLY A 92 2.76 37.70 10.53
C GLY A 92 2.47 37.14 11.91
N SER A 93 1.21 37.08 12.35
CA SER A 93 0.86 36.42 13.61
C SER A 93 0.88 34.89 13.49
N ARG A 94 1.18 34.24 14.61
CA ARG A 94 1.30 32.79 14.73
C ARG A 94 0.59 32.29 15.99
N VAL A 95 -0.15 31.20 15.84
CA VAL A 95 -0.79 30.47 16.95
C VAL A 95 -0.41 29.00 16.86
N ASP A 96 0.24 28.45 17.88
CA ASP A 96 0.58 27.02 17.92
C ASP A 96 -0.62 26.20 18.36
N VAL A 97 -0.94 25.12 17.63
CA VAL A 97 -2.04 24.21 17.96
C VAL A 97 -1.55 23.16 18.95
N ALA A 98 -2.24 23.03 20.08
CA ALA A 98 -1.85 22.17 21.19
C ALA A 98 -2.65 20.87 21.21
N TRP A 99 -1.96 19.72 21.25
CA TRP A 99 -2.54 18.40 21.57
C TRP A 99 -1.53 17.53 22.32
N ASP A 100 -1.95 16.36 22.81
CA ASP A 100 -1.04 15.40 23.45
C ASP A 100 -0.19 14.67 22.39
N ARG A 101 0.89 15.33 21.95
CA ARG A 101 1.84 14.80 20.95
C ARG A 101 2.64 13.59 21.44
N ALA A 102 2.73 13.41 22.76
CA ALA A 102 3.40 12.26 23.34
C ALA A 102 2.51 11.00 23.23
N ALA A 103 1.21 11.15 23.46
CA ALA A 103 0.25 10.06 23.27
C ALA A 103 -0.10 9.80 21.79
N PHE A 104 -0.14 10.86 20.97
CA PHE A 104 -0.52 10.83 19.56
C PHE A 104 0.53 11.56 18.69
N PRO A 105 1.69 10.91 18.43
CA PRO A 105 2.78 11.53 17.68
C PRO A 105 2.49 11.68 16.18
N TYR A 106 1.59 10.87 15.62
CA TYR A 106 1.29 10.90 14.19
C TYR A 106 0.18 11.90 13.87
N LEU A 107 0.52 13.00 13.19
CA LEU A 107 -0.46 13.89 12.57
C LEU A 107 -0.87 13.31 11.21
N VAL A 108 -2.03 12.68 11.17
CA VAL A 108 -2.53 11.95 9.98
C VAL A 108 -3.16 12.90 8.97
N ALA A 109 -4.07 13.77 9.42
CA ALA A 109 -4.80 14.68 8.54
C ALA A 109 -5.09 16.02 9.23
N VAL A 110 -5.17 17.08 8.41
CA VAL A 110 -5.64 18.42 8.82
C VAL A 110 -6.62 18.90 7.75
N THR A 111 -7.82 19.27 8.19
CA THR A 111 -8.94 19.62 7.31
C THR A 111 -9.50 20.99 7.70
N TRP A 112 -9.56 21.89 6.71
CA TRP A 112 -10.37 23.10 6.76
C TRP A 112 -11.71 22.85 6.07
N SER A 113 -12.80 23.34 6.64
CA SER A 113 -14.10 23.36 5.99
C SER A 113 -14.81 24.68 6.30
N GLU A 114 -15.48 25.27 5.31
CA GLU A 114 -16.12 26.58 5.45
C GLU A 114 -17.19 26.54 6.55
N GLY A 115 -17.11 27.47 7.50
CA GLY A 115 -18.04 27.53 8.64
C GLY A 115 -17.91 26.37 9.64
N ARG A 116 -16.83 25.58 9.58
CA ARG A 116 -16.56 24.45 10.48
C ARG A 116 -15.24 24.62 11.24
N PRO A 117 -15.04 23.89 12.36
CA PRO A 117 -13.78 23.93 13.07
C PRO A 117 -12.62 23.38 12.22
N LEU A 118 -11.42 23.96 12.41
CA LEU A 118 -10.18 23.33 11.94
C LEU A 118 -10.06 21.96 12.60
N THR A 119 -10.02 20.90 11.79
CA THR A 119 -10.10 19.53 12.28
C THR A 119 -8.78 18.81 12.06
N LEU A 120 -8.30 18.08 13.08
CA LEU A 120 -7.09 17.26 13.03
C LEU A 120 -7.45 15.80 13.27
N LEU A 121 -6.77 14.88 12.59
CA LEU A 121 -6.73 13.46 12.95
C LEU A 121 -5.33 13.13 13.46
N VAL A 122 -5.23 12.66 14.70
CA VAL A 122 -3.97 12.25 15.32
C VAL A 122 -4.04 10.80 15.78
N GLN A 123 -2.94 10.06 15.66
CA GLN A 123 -2.88 8.62 15.92
C GLN A 123 -1.75 8.26 16.89
N SER A 124 -1.98 7.28 17.77
CA SER A 124 -0.97 6.77 18.70
C SER A 124 0.11 5.98 17.97
N ARG A 125 1.30 5.85 18.59
CA ARG A 125 2.44 5.16 17.97
C ARG A 125 2.16 3.69 17.60
N ASP A 126 1.44 2.99 18.47
CA ASP A 126 0.97 1.62 18.24
C ASP A 126 -0.21 1.52 17.26
N GLN A 127 -0.74 2.68 16.85
CA GLN A 127 -1.86 2.83 15.90
C GLN A 127 -3.16 2.15 16.36
N GLY A 128 -3.22 1.78 17.64
CA GLY A 128 -4.40 1.22 18.27
C GLY A 128 -5.39 2.28 18.72
N ARG A 129 -5.05 3.58 18.63
CA ARG A 129 -5.95 4.70 18.99
C ARG A 129 -5.79 5.86 18.02
N TRP A 130 -6.89 6.57 17.77
CA TRP A 130 -6.86 7.88 17.13
C TRP A 130 -7.82 8.85 17.83
N GLN A 131 -7.58 10.14 17.64
CA GLN A 131 -8.50 11.21 18.03
C GLN A 131 -8.75 12.15 16.86
N VAL A 132 -10.00 12.54 16.68
CA VAL A 132 -10.41 13.67 15.84
C VAL A 132 -10.56 14.87 16.76
N LEU A 133 -9.79 15.92 16.49
CA LEU A 133 -9.72 17.13 17.30
C LEU A 133 -10.26 18.35 16.53
N ALA A 134 -10.99 19.23 17.21
CA ALA A 134 -11.25 20.59 16.73
C ALA A 134 -10.25 21.54 17.38
N ALA A 135 -9.53 22.35 16.58
CA ALA A 135 -8.66 23.41 17.06
C ALA A 135 -9.36 24.77 16.96
N GLU A 136 -9.30 25.57 18.04
CA GLU A 136 -9.74 26.96 18.07
C GLU A 136 -8.66 27.86 17.44
N PRO A 137 -8.90 28.49 16.27
CA PRO A 137 -7.86 29.23 15.57
C PRO A 137 -7.27 30.41 16.34
N ALA A 138 -8.04 31.02 17.26
CA ALA A 138 -7.56 32.15 18.04
C ALA A 138 -6.58 31.78 19.16
N THR A 139 -6.71 30.58 19.74
CA THR A 139 -5.94 30.16 20.92
C THR A 139 -5.03 28.97 20.66
N GLY A 140 -5.33 28.16 19.65
CA GLY A 140 -4.66 26.89 19.38
C GLY A 140 -5.09 25.75 20.30
N GLU A 141 -6.03 25.99 21.22
CA GLU A 141 -6.56 24.94 22.10
C GLU A 141 -7.40 23.95 21.30
N THR A 142 -7.27 22.65 21.61
CA THR A 142 -8.04 21.60 20.94
C THR A 142 -9.09 20.97 21.86
N THR A 143 -10.22 20.59 21.29
CA THR A 143 -11.23 19.72 21.92
C THR A 143 -11.37 18.41 21.15
N VAL A 144 -11.58 17.30 21.86
CA VAL A 144 -11.83 15.99 21.23
C VAL A 144 -13.27 15.95 20.71
N LEU A 145 -13.43 15.69 19.41
CA LEU A 145 -14.71 15.50 18.75
C LEU A 145 -15.12 14.03 18.71
N ALA A 146 -14.16 13.15 18.44
CA ALA A 146 -14.36 11.71 18.38
C ALA A 146 -13.04 11.00 18.70
N GLU A 147 -13.14 9.77 19.20
CA GLU A 147 -12.01 8.89 19.43
C GLU A 147 -12.41 7.42 19.20
N ASP A 148 -11.40 6.58 18.96
CA ASP A 148 -11.59 5.14 18.79
C ASP A 148 -10.37 4.36 19.28
N ARG A 149 -10.58 3.07 19.52
CA ARG A 149 -9.57 2.15 20.01
C ARG A 149 -9.74 0.76 19.41
N SER A 150 -8.62 0.15 19.01
CA SER A 150 -8.51 -1.25 18.65
C SER A 150 -7.47 -1.96 19.52
N ASP A 151 -7.66 -3.25 19.77
CA ASP A 151 -6.63 -4.12 20.36
C ASP A 151 -5.56 -4.56 19.35
N THR A 152 -5.71 -4.13 18.08
CA THR A 152 -4.80 -4.38 16.96
C THR A 152 -4.25 -3.05 16.44
N TRP A 153 -4.69 -2.59 15.26
CA TRP A 153 -4.48 -1.25 14.72
C TRP A 153 -5.79 -0.73 14.14
N LEU A 154 -5.84 0.59 13.88
CA LEU A 154 -6.93 1.28 13.20
C LEU A 154 -6.42 1.77 11.84
N GLU A 155 -7.15 1.46 10.77
CA GLU A 155 -6.77 1.87 9.43
C GLU A 155 -7.04 3.37 9.18
N ILE A 156 -6.18 4.00 8.39
CA ILE A 156 -6.38 5.37 7.92
C ILE A 156 -7.18 5.30 6.62
N VAL A 157 -8.41 5.83 6.62
CA VAL A 157 -9.24 5.94 5.41
C VAL A 157 -9.16 7.35 4.86
N THR A 158 -8.82 7.49 3.59
CA THR A 158 -8.68 8.78 2.93
C THR A 158 -10.01 9.52 2.80
N GLY A 159 -9.94 10.85 2.82
CA GLY A 159 -11.10 11.75 2.67
C GLY A 159 -11.87 12.05 3.95
N VAL A 160 -11.50 11.43 5.08
CA VAL A 160 -12.04 11.72 6.41
C VAL A 160 -10.90 12.03 7.40
N PRO A 161 -11.11 12.85 8.44
CA PRO A 161 -12.36 13.49 8.83
C PRO A 161 -12.79 14.63 7.90
N ALA A 162 -14.10 14.76 7.70
CA ALA A 162 -14.73 15.81 6.90
C ALA A 162 -16.10 16.17 7.48
N TRP A 163 -16.72 17.25 7.00
CA TRP A 163 -17.97 17.76 7.53
C TRP A 163 -19.04 17.83 6.45
N THR A 164 -20.26 17.39 6.76
CA THR A 164 -21.41 17.59 5.86
C THR A 164 -21.79 19.08 5.76
N ASP A 165 -22.57 19.42 4.75
CA ASP A 165 -23.16 20.78 4.61
C ASP A 165 -24.06 21.12 5.82
N ALA A 166 -24.61 20.11 6.50
CA ALA A 166 -25.39 20.28 7.73
C ALA A 166 -24.54 20.46 8.99
N GLY A 167 -23.24 20.13 8.93
CA GLY A 167 -22.30 20.30 10.04
C GLY A 167 -22.13 19.08 10.91
N GLU A 168 -22.37 17.91 10.33
CA GLU A 168 -22.18 16.62 10.97
C GLU A 168 -20.79 16.09 10.59
N LEU A 169 -20.09 15.50 11.56
CA LEU A 169 -18.76 14.92 11.35
C LEU A 169 -18.89 13.60 10.60
N VAL A 170 -18.21 13.49 9.47
CA VAL A 170 -18.09 12.27 8.68
C VAL A 170 -16.76 11.58 8.99
N PHE A 171 -16.84 10.31 9.34
CA PHE A 171 -15.67 9.47 9.62
C PHE A 171 -15.90 8.01 9.23
N VAL A 172 -14.86 7.18 9.29
CA VAL A 172 -14.97 5.72 9.09
C VAL A 172 -14.54 5.01 10.35
N ARG A 173 -15.40 4.12 10.87
CA ARG A 173 -15.14 3.31 12.06
C ARG A 173 -15.13 1.83 11.71
N GLU A 174 -14.40 1.06 12.51
CA GLU A 174 -14.32 -0.39 12.39
C GLU A 174 -15.38 -1.05 13.27
N GLU A 175 -16.38 -1.69 12.67
CA GLU A 175 -17.50 -2.34 13.39
C GLU A 175 -18.00 -3.54 12.59
N GLU A 176 -18.33 -4.65 13.27
CA GLU A 176 -18.87 -5.87 12.65
C GLU A 176 -18.01 -6.35 11.46
N ASP A 177 -16.70 -6.48 11.67
CA ASP A 177 -15.72 -6.89 10.65
C ASP A 177 -15.68 -6.00 9.40
N THR A 178 -16.20 -4.76 9.51
CA THR A 178 -16.38 -3.85 8.38
C THR A 178 -15.86 -2.45 8.70
N ARG A 179 -15.23 -1.79 7.73
CA ARG A 179 -15.01 -0.33 7.75
C ARG A 179 -16.30 0.37 7.35
N ARG A 180 -17.01 0.94 8.32
CA ARG A 180 -18.32 1.57 8.12
C ARG A 180 -18.21 3.08 8.11
N LEU A 181 -18.88 3.71 7.14
CA LEU A 181 -19.04 5.16 7.11
C LEU A 181 -19.97 5.57 8.25
N THR A 182 -19.59 6.62 8.98
CA THR A 182 -20.34 7.19 10.09
C THR A 182 -20.58 8.69 9.87
N VAL A 183 -21.74 9.17 10.31
CA VAL A 183 -22.12 10.59 10.33
C VAL A 183 -22.60 10.90 11.75
N ASP A 184 -21.89 11.77 12.47
CA ASP A 184 -22.06 12.01 13.91
C ASP A 184 -22.18 10.70 14.70
N GLU A 185 -21.16 9.85 14.54
CA GLU A 185 -21.02 8.52 15.16
C GLU A 185 -22.06 7.47 14.73
N ARG A 186 -23.10 7.86 14.00
CA ARG A 186 -24.10 6.92 13.48
C ARG A 186 -23.60 6.28 12.20
N ALA A 187 -23.48 4.96 12.19
CA ALA A 187 -23.18 4.21 10.97
C ALA A 187 -24.27 4.41 9.89
N VAL A 188 -23.84 4.73 8.66
CA VAL A 188 -24.71 4.95 7.50
C VAL A 188 -24.58 3.86 6.42
N THR A 189 -23.50 3.08 6.43
CA THR A 189 -23.34 1.89 5.58
C THR A 189 -23.73 0.62 6.32
N ALA A 190 -24.19 -0.40 5.60
CA ALA A 190 -24.48 -1.71 6.20
C ALA A 190 -23.18 -2.47 6.54
N PRO A 191 -23.20 -3.40 7.52
CA PRO A 191 -22.15 -4.40 7.67
C PRO A 191 -21.93 -5.18 6.36
N GLY A 192 -20.68 -5.50 6.04
CA GLY A 192 -20.28 -6.15 4.78
C GLY A 192 -20.01 -5.20 3.61
N LEU A 193 -20.48 -3.94 3.67
CA LEU A 193 -20.10 -2.89 2.72
C LEU A 193 -18.82 -2.21 3.21
N GLN A 194 -17.67 -2.74 2.78
CA GLN A 194 -16.35 -2.27 3.15
C GLN A 194 -16.05 -0.93 2.47
N VAL A 195 -15.99 0.15 3.25
CA VAL A 195 -15.57 1.46 2.76
C VAL A 195 -14.06 1.46 2.54
N CYS A 196 -13.64 1.81 1.33
CA CYS A 196 -12.23 1.87 0.93
C CYS A 196 -11.69 3.30 0.96
N GLU A 197 -12.50 4.28 0.55
CA GLU A 197 -12.13 5.70 0.46
C GLU A 197 -13.40 6.56 0.49
N VAL A 198 -13.33 7.73 1.13
CA VAL A 198 -14.37 8.77 1.02
C VAL A 198 -13.95 9.79 -0.04
N VAL A 199 -14.68 9.84 -1.15
CA VAL A 199 -14.35 10.66 -2.32
C VAL A 199 -14.79 12.12 -2.12
N HIS A 200 -15.95 12.31 -1.52
CA HIS A 200 -16.52 13.64 -1.33
C HIS A 200 -17.52 13.65 -0.16
N VAL A 201 -17.53 14.76 0.57
CA VAL A 201 -18.51 15.06 1.61
C VAL A 201 -19.13 16.42 1.32
N GLY A 202 -20.46 16.46 1.22
CA GLY A 202 -21.28 17.66 1.08
C GLY A 202 -22.69 17.38 1.60
N ALA A 203 -23.72 17.75 0.85
CA ALA A 203 -25.11 17.36 1.14
C ALA A 203 -25.34 15.84 1.08
N ASP A 204 -24.68 15.18 0.12
CA ASP A 204 -24.56 13.72 0.04
C ASP A 204 -23.08 13.34 0.18
N ILE A 205 -22.80 12.12 0.65
CA ILE A 205 -21.44 11.58 0.75
C ILE A 205 -21.21 10.60 -0.40
N VAL A 206 -20.12 10.78 -1.15
CA VAL A 206 -19.67 9.84 -2.18
C VAL A 206 -18.45 9.09 -1.67
N PHE A 207 -18.46 7.76 -1.79
CA PHE A 207 -17.37 6.91 -1.32
C PHE A 207 -17.16 5.72 -2.25
N ALA A 208 -15.93 5.19 -2.26
CA ALA A 208 -15.61 3.92 -2.89
C ALA A 208 -15.73 2.80 -1.87
N GLY A 209 -16.34 1.68 -2.26
CA GLY A 209 -16.50 0.53 -1.37
C GLY A 209 -16.80 -0.78 -2.09
N SER A 210 -16.44 -1.87 -1.43
CA SER A 210 -16.66 -3.25 -1.88
C SER A 210 -17.80 -3.89 -1.08
N ASP A 211 -18.68 -4.60 -1.78
CA ASP A 211 -19.90 -5.21 -1.23
C ASP A 211 -19.82 -6.73 -1.38
N GLY A 212 -19.08 -7.36 -0.47
CA GLY A 212 -18.89 -8.82 -0.40
C GLY A 212 -17.94 -9.43 -1.46
N GLU A 213 -17.76 -8.81 -2.62
CA GLU A 213 -16.77 -9.26 -3.62
C GLU A 213 -15.55 -8.31 -3.67
N PRO A 214 -14.43 -8.67 -3.04
CA PRO A 214 -13.23 -7.82 -2.96
C PRO A 214 -12.57 -7.55 -4.31
N MET A 215 -12.83 -8.35 -5.36
CA MET A 215 -12.32 -8.06 -6.71
C MET A 215 -12.99 -6.83 -7.35
N ASP A 216 -14.11 -6.37 -6.78
CA ASP A 216 -14.96 -5.29 -7.27
C ASP A 216 -15.00 -4.14 -6.25
N VAL A 217 -14.72 -2.92 -6.70
CA VAL A 217 -14.82 -1.69 -5.90
C VAL A 217 -15.71 -0.71 -6.65
N HIS A 218 -16.85 -0.36 -6.07
CA HIS A 218 -17.82 0.54 -6.70
C HIS A 218 -17.86 1.89 -6.02
N LEU A 219 -18.33 2.91 -6.76
CA LEU A 219 -18.73 4.17 -6.16
C LEU A 219 -20.15 4.06 -5.60
N TRP A 220 -20.36 4.67 -4.45
CA TRP A 220 -21.61 4.73 -3.72
C TRP A 220 -21.93 6.16 -3.33
N ARG A 221 -23.21 6.46 -3.18
CA ARG A 221 -23.72 7.72 -2.63
C ARG A 221 -24.55 7.43 -1.40
N ALA A 222 -24.13 7.93 -0.25
CA ALA A 222 -24.94 7.96 0.96
C ALA A 222 -25.69 9.31 1.02
N PRO A 223 -27.03 9.32 0.84
CA PRO A 223 -27.81 10.53 1.02
C PRO A 223 -27.91 10.91 2.50
N ALA A 224 -28.30 12.15 2.79
CA ALA A 224 -28.56 12.60 4.17
C ALA A 224 -29.58 11.72 4.93
N SER A 225 -30.54 11.12 4.21
CA SER A 225 -31.51 10.18 4.77
C SER A 225 -31.74 8.99 3.85
N GLY A 226 -31.75 7.78 4.43
CA GLY A 226 -31.95 6.53 3.70
C GLY A 226 -30.64 5.75 3.50
N PRO A 227 -30.71 4.55 2.89
CA PRO A 227 -29.54 3.73 2.66
C PRO A 227 -28.67 4.27 1.52
N PRO A 228 -27.35 3.99 1.53
CA PRO A 228 -26.48 4.26 0.39
C PRO A 228 -26.96 3.57 -0.89
N VAL A 229 -26.75 4.24 -2.02
CA VAL A 229 -27.07 3.73 -3.37
C VAL A 229 -25.79 3.59 -4.20
N ARG A 230 -25.65 2.46 -4.89
CA ARG A 230 -24.51 2.21 -5.79
C ARG A 230 -24.64 3.10 -7.04
N LEU A 231 -23.53 3.71 -7.46
CA LEU A 231 -23.47 4.60 -8.63
C LEU A 231 -22.89 3.91 -9.88
N THR A 232 -22.10 2.85 -9.69
CA THR A 232 -21.46 2.07 -10.77
C THR A 232 -21.92 0.62 -10.73
N GLU A 233 -22.32 0.06 -11.87
CA GLU A 233 -22.93 -1.28 -11.94
C GLU A 233 -22.06 -2.36 -12.60
N GLU A 234 -21.21 -2.00 -13.57
CA GLU A 234 -20.31 -2.95 -14.25
C GLU A 234 -19.30 -3.51 -13.24
N PRO A 235 -19.04 -4.83 -13.19
CA PRO A 235 -17.96 -5.38 -12.37
C PRO A 235 -16.61 -4.77 -12.75
N GLY A 236 -15.85 -4.30 -11.76
CA GLY A 236 -14.67 -3.50 -11.99
C GLY A 236 -14.17 -2.77 -10.75
N VAL A 237 -13.12 -2.01 -10.96
CA VAL A 237 -12.56 -1.07 -9.97
C VAL A 237 -12.93 0.34 -10.41
N HIS A 238 -13.73 1.01 -9.60
CA HIS A 238 -14.23 2.35 -9.84
C HIS A 238 -13.73 3.30 -8.76
N GLY A 239 -13.17 4.40 -9.19
CA GLY A 239 -12.79 5.54 -8.36
C GLY A 239 -13.38 6.82 -8.92
N GLY A 240 -13.23 7.91 -8.20
CA GLY A 240 -13.66 9.19 -8.71
C GLY A 240 -13.21 10.36 -7.85
N VAL A 241 -13.51 11.55 -8.35
CA VAL A 241 -13.36 12.82 -7.63
C VAL A 241 -14.63 13.63 -7.84
N ALA A 242 -15.13 14.27 -6.78
CA ALA A 242 -16.34 15.07 -6.87
C ALA A 242 -16.12 16.50 -6.37
N GLY A 243 -16.90 17.42 -6.94
CA GLY A 243 -16.93 18.83 -6.54
C GLY A 243 -18.26 19.46 -6.93
N GLY A 244 -19.04 19.88 -5.94
CA GLY A 244 -20.41 20.37 -6.15
C GLY A 244 -21.29 19.31 -6.81
N ASP A 245 -21.97 19.67 -7.90
CA ASP A 245 -22.85 18.75 -8.63
C ASP A 245 -22.11 17.86 -9.65
N VAL A 246 -20.78 17.98 -9.76
CA VAL A 246 -19.96 17.25 -10.74
C VAL A 246 -19.24 16.08 -10.07
N LEU A 247 -19.32 14.91 -10.69
CA LEU A 247 -18.57 13.71 -10.32
C LEU A 247 -17.81 13.20 -11.55
N VAL A 248 -16.50 13.07 -11.43
CA VAL A 248 -15.66 12.42 -12.43
C VAL A 248 -15.40 11.00 -11.96
N VAL A 249 -15.80 10.01 -12.75
CA VAL A 249 -15.66 8.58 -12.45
C VAL A 249 -14.62 7.97 -13.40
N SER A 250 -13.63 7.31 -12.84
CA SER A 250 -12.67 6.45 -13.55
C SER A 250 -12.99 4.98 -13.29
N SER A 251 -13.11 4.17 -14.34
CA SER A 251 -13.51 2.77 -14.25
C SER A 251 -12.54 1.87 -15.01
N SER A 252 -12.07 0.81 -14.35
CA SER A 252 -11.35 -0.30 -14.96
C SER A 252 -12.20 -1.56 -14.88
N SER A 253 -12.18 -2.39 -15.91
CA SER A 253 -12.85 -3.70 -15.89
C SER A 253 -11.98 -4.77 -16.54
N ILE A 254 -12.39 -6.03 -16.44
CA ILE A 254 -11.71 -7.11 -17.17
C ILE A 254 -11.99 -7.05 -18.67
N ASP A 255 -13.02 -6.34 -19.13
CA ASP A 255 -13.46 -6.34 -20.53
C ASP A 255 -12.86 -5.22 -21.38
N ARG A 256 -12.08 -4.32 -20.76
CA ARG A 256 -11.53 -3.12 -21.39
C ARG A 256 -10.00 -3.09 -21.27
N ASP A 257 -9.35 -2.51 -22.27
CA ASP A 257 -7.88 -2.32 -22.28
C ASP A 257 -7.48 -0.96 -21.68
N ASP A 258 -8.42 -0.02 -21.55
CA ASP A 258 -8.23 1.33 -21.06
C ASP A 258 -9.08 1.63 -19.82
N VAL A 259 -8.75 2.73 -19.13
CA VAL A 259 -9.55 3.28 -18.04
C VAL A 259 -10.62 4.19 -18.62
N ALA A 260 -11.89 3.82 -18.47
CA ALA A 260 -13.01 4.64 -18.91
C ALA A 260 -13.21 5.82 -17.95
N THR A 261 -13.21 7.05 -18.46
CA THR A 261 -13.43 8.27 -17.66
C THR A 261 -14.72 8.95 -18.07
N VAL A 262 -15.64 9.12 -17.13
CA VAL A 262 -16.97 9.67 -17.36
C VAL A 262 -17.27 10.80 -16.39
N ILE A 263 -17.78 11.91 -16.90
CA ILE A 263 -18.18 13.07 -16.12
C ILE A 263 -19.70 13.08 -16.00
N TRP A 264 -20.15 13.09 -14.75
CA TRP A 264 -21.55 13.18 -14.36
C TRP A 264 -21.85 14.57 -13.79
N ARG A 265 -23.06 15.06 -14.06
CA ARG A 265 -23.65 16.19 -13.35
C ARG A 265 -24.99 15.77 -12.76
N GLY A 266 -25.08 15.75 -11.43
CA GLY A 266 -26.18 15.07 -10.74
C GLY A 266 -26.29 13.62 -11.19
N ASN A 267 -27.46 13.19 -11.67
CA ASN A 267 -27.70 11.82 -12.16
C ASN A 267 -27.55 11.69 -13.69
N ARG A 268 -26.97 12.68 -14.38
CA ARG A 268 -26.85 12.68 -15.84
C ARG A 268 -25.39 12.58 -16.26
N GLU A 269 -25.10 11.63 -17.14
CA GLU A 269 -23.84 11.57 -17.87
C GLU A 269 -23.74 12.79 -18.82
N VAL A 270 -22.67 13.58 -18.68
CA VAL A 270 -22.46 14.81 -19.46
C VAL A 270 -21.39 14.61 -20.52
N CYS A 271 -20.33 13.88 -20.20
CA CYS A 271 -19.19 13.68 -21.08
C CYS A 271 -18.49 12.36 -20.80
N ARG A 272 -18.03 11.67 -21.85
CA ARG A 272 -17.00 10.64 -21.75
C ARG A 272 -15.70 11.22 -22.26
N VAL A 273 -14.68 11.21 -21.42
CA VAL A 273 -13.34 11.67 -21.80
C VAL A 273 -12.68 10.54 -22.59
N GLY A 274 -12.29 10.82 -23.84
CA GLY A 274 -11.61 9.84 -24.68
C GLY A 274 -10.25 9.48 -24.11
N SER A 275 -9.93 8.19 -24.07
CA SER A 275 -8.58 7.72 -23.69
C SER A 275 -7.62 7.87 -24.86
N GLY A 276 -6.52 8.59 -24.62
CA GLY A 276 -5.37 8.68 -25.54
C GLY A 276 -4.28 7.65 -25.24
N ALA A 277 -4.51 6.73 -24.31
CA ALA A 277 -3.52 5.73 -23.91
C ALA A 277 -3.21 4.78 -25.07
N ALA A 278 -1.93 4.38 -25.17
CA ALA A 278 -1.53 3.33 -26.10
C ALA A 278 -2.22 2.01 -25.72
N ARG A 279 -2.76 1.30 -26.71
CA ARG A 279 -3.32 -0.02 -26.48
C ARG A 279 -2.18 -1.00 -26.22
N PRO A 280 -2.22 -1.80 -25.14
CA PRO A 280 -1.23 -2.84 -24.92
C PRO A 280 -1.15 -3.80 -26.12
N VAL A 281 0.07 -4.23 -26.46
CA VAL A 281 0.31 -5.19 -27.56
C VAL A 281 -0.13 -6.62 -27.22
N LEU A 282 -0.42 -6.85 -25.94
CA LEU A 282 -0.86 -8.12 -25.38
C LEU A 282 -2.23 -7.94 -24.72
N ARG A 283 -3.08 -8.95 -24.85
CA ARG A 283 -4.42 -8.96 -24.25
C ARG A 283 -4.49 -10.08 -23.21
N PRO A 284 -4.49 -9.76 -21.90
CA PRO A 284 -4.59 -10.77 -20.84
C PRO A 284 -5.84 -11.64 -20.98
N ASP A 285 -5.67 -12.96 -20.96
CA ASP A 285 -6.74 -13.95 -20.87
C ASP A 285 -6.79 -14.45 -19.43
N VAL A 286 -7.57 -13.73 -18.61
CA VAL A 286 -7.56 -13.89 -17.15
C VAL A 286 -8.74 -14.75 -16.73
N THR A 287 -8.45 -15.89 -16.09
CA THR A 287 -9.48 -16.68 -15.42
C THR A 287 -9.49 -16.35 -13.93
N LEU A 288 -10.43 -15.48 -13.53
CA LEU A 288 -10.66 -15.15 -12.12
C LEU A 288 -11.46 -16.25 -11.43
N VAL A 289 -10.97 -16.72 -10.29
CA VAL A 289 -11.53 -17.85 -9.56
C VAL A 289 -11.32 -17.70 -8.06
N HIS A 290 -12.15 -18.38 -7.27
CA HIS A 290 -11.88 -18.59 -5.86
C HIS A 290 -11.24 -19.97 -5.66
N ALA A 291 -10.24 -20.04 -4.77
CA ALA A 291 -9.42 -21.23 -4.55
C ALA A 291 -9.38 -21.61 -3.06
N GLY A 292 -9.46 -22.91 -2.80
CA GLY A 292 -9.29 -23.47 -1.46
C GLY A 292 -10.46 -23.23 -0.52
N ASP A 293 -10.32 -23.72 0.70
CA ASP A 293 -11.34 -23.62 1.75
C ASP A 293 -11.47 -22.18 2.29
N LYS A 294 -10.40 -21.38 2.17
CA LYS A 294 -10.38 -19.96 2.56
C LYS A 294 -10.96 -19.00 1.51
N ASP A 295 -11.50 -19.53 0.41
CA ASP A 295 -12.13 -18.75 -0.67
C ASP A 295 -11.18 -17.66 -1.23
N LEU A 296 -9.93 -18.06 -1.50
CA LEU A 296 -8.84 -17.18 -1.91
C LEU A 296 -9.09 -16.63 -3.31
N ARG A 297 -9.19 -15.31 -3.43
CA ARG A 297 -9.31 -14.65 -4.74
C ARG A 297 -8.03 -14.89 -5.51
N SER A 298 -8.19 -15.50 -6.68
CA SER A 298 -7.07 -15.92 -7.52
C SER A 298 -7.32 -15.62 -8.99
N ALA A 299 -6.24 -15.44 -9.73
CA ALA A 299 -6.24 -15.33 -11.19
C ALA A 299 -5.28 -16.39 -11.77
N VAL A 300 -5.74 -17.08 -12.81
CA VAL A 300 -4.92 -18.01 -13.59
C VAL A 300 -4.80 -17.48 -15.00
N LEU A 301 -3.56 -17.38 -15.49
CA LEU A 301 -3.23 -16.98 -16.85
C LEU A 301 -2.42 -18.09 -17.51
N LEU A 302 -2.91 -18.56 -18.65
CA LEU A 302 -2.23 -19.56 -19.45
C LEU A 302 -1.56 -18.91 -20.67
N PRO A 303 -0.52 -19.54 -21.24
CA PRO A 303 0.07 -19.07 -22.50
C PRO A 303 -0.99 -18.95 -23.59
N THR A 304 -0.87 -17.94 -24.44
CA THR A 304 -1.75 -17.78 -25.60
C THR A 304 -1.72 -19.04 -26.47
N GLY A 305 -2.87 -19.68 -26.65
CA GLY A 305 -3.00 -20.92 -27.41
C GLY A 305 -2.70 -22.21 -26.63
N ALA A 306 -2.56 -22.15 -25.30
CA ALA A 306 -2.43 -23.33 -24.45
C ALA A 306 -3.61 -24.30 -24.63
N ARG A 307 -3.30 -25.58 -24.59
CA ARG A 307 -4.26 -26.68 -24.75
C ARG A 307 -4.58 -27.31 -23.39
N PRO A 308 -5.76 -27.94 -23.24
CA PRO A 308 -6.14 -28.61 -21.99
C PRO A 308 -5.16 -29.69 -21.50
N ASP A 309 -4.46 -30.36 -22.42
CA ASP A 309 -3.50 -31.44 -22.11
C ASP A 309 -2.06 -30.96 -21.92
N ASP A 310 -1.78 -29.65 -22.10
CA ASP A 310 -0.44 -29.11 -21.89
C ASP A 310 -0.07 -29.21 -20.39
N ARG A 311 1.19 -29.53 -20.08
CA ARG A 311 1.71 -29.61 -18.71
C ARG A 311 2.76 -28.54 -18.49
N LEU A 312 2.35 -27.43 -17.90
CA LEU A 312 3.07 -26.17 -17.85
C LEU A 312 3.74 -25.96 -16.48
N PRO A 313 5.02 -25.51 -16.44
CA PRO A 313 5.62 -25.04 -15.19
C PRO A 313 4.80 -23.88 -14.63
N VAL A 314 4.63 -23.85 -13.31
CA VAL A 314 3.82 -22.84 -12.62
C VAL A 314 4.70 -21.70 -12.16
N LEU A 315 4.27 -20.46 -12.39
CA LEU A 315 4.90 -19.26 -11.83
C LEU A 315 3.89 -18.50 -10.98
N LEU A 316 4.09 -18.49 -9.68
CA LEU A 316 3.33 -17.63 -8.77
C LEU A 316 3.86 -16.20 -8.87
N ASP A 317 2.96 -15.25 -9.03
CA ASP A 317 3.24 -13.82 -9.16
C ASP A 317 2.36 -12.98 -8.20
N PRO A 318 2.37 -13.26 -6.87
CA PRO A 318 1.61 -12.49 -5.89
C PRO A 318 2.32 -11.19 -5.49
N TYR A 319 1.58 -10.30 -4.83
CA TYR A 319 2.18 -9.36 -3.88
C TYR A 319 2.09 -9.92 -2.46
N GLY A 320 0.87 -10.22 -2.01
CA GLY A 320 0.61 -11.00 -0.79
C GLY A 320 0.85 -10.28 0.54
N GLY A 321 1.09 -8.97 0.51
CA GLY A 321 1.29 -8.14 1.71
C GLY A 321 0.09 -7.24 2.03
N PRO A 322 0.11 -6.62 3.23
CA PRO A 322 -0.85 -5.58 3.62
C PRO A 322 -0.94 -4.42 2.62
N GLN A 323 -2.06 -3.68 2.68
CA GLN A 323 -2.33 -2.44 1.93
C GLN A 323 -2.41 -2.56 0.40
N PHE A 324 -2.12 -3.72 -0.19
CA PHE A 324 -2.17 -3.89 -1.65
C PHE A 324 -2.89 -5.17 -2.06
N GLN A 325 -3.82 -5.02 -2.99
CA GLN A 325 -4.60 -6.10 -3.58
C GLN A 325 -4.19 -6.27 -5.04
N ARG A 326 -3.94 -7.51 -5.47
CA ARG A 326 -3.49 -7.82 -6.83
C ARG A 326 -4.59 -8.46 -7.68
N VAL A 327 -5.49 -9.22 -7.06
CA VAL A 327 -6.60 -9.89 -7.72
C VAL A 327 -7.84 -9.00 -7.70
N VAL A 328 -7.95 -8.17 -8.73
CA VAL A 328 -9.09 -7.27 -8.97
C VAL A 328 -9.63 -7.43 -10.39
N ARG A 329 -10.87 -6.99 -10.65
CA ARG A 329 -11.45 -6.95 -12.00
C ARG A 329 -10.93 -5.77 -12.82
N ALA A 330 -9.62 -5.75 -13.08
CA ALA A 330 -8.98 -4.72 -13.88
C ALA A 330 -7.93 -5.35 -14.79
N ARG A 331 -8.19 -5.40 -16.11
CA ARG A 331 -7.36 -6.14 -17.09
C ARG A 331 -5.89 -5.71 -17.05
N GLN A 332 -5.63 -4.43 -16.85
CA GLN A 332 -4.28 -3.86 -16.83
C GLN A 332 -3.39 -4.41 -15.72
N MET A 333 -3.98 -4.92 -14.62
CA MET A 333 -3.23 -5.49 -13.50
C MET A 333 -2.50 -6.79 -13.86
N TYR A 334 -2.88 -7.41 -14.99
CA TYR A 334 -2.38 -8.72 -15.39
C TYR A 334 -1.53 -8.69 -16.67
N LEU A 335 -1.11 -7.51 -17.14
CA LEU A 335 -0.30 -7.40 -18.37
C LEU A 335 1.04 -8.15 -18.23
N VAL A 336 1.76 -7.92 -17.12
CA VAL A 336 3.04 -8.61 -16.86
C VAL A 336 2.81 -10.11 -16.65
N SER A 337 1.75 -10.49 -15.95
CA SER A 337 1.40 -11.89 -15.70
C SER A 337 1.04 -12.62 -17.00
N GLN A 338 0.34 -11.99 -17.94
CA GLN A 338 0.09 -12.58 -19.26
C GLN A 338 1.37 -12.69 -20.08
N TRP A 339 2.21 -11.65 -20.06
CA TRP A 339 3.49 -11.68 -20.77
C TRP A 339 4.38 -12.84 -20.27
N LEU A 340 4.41 -13.06 -18.95
CA LEU A 340 5.08 -14.21 -18.33
C LEU A 340 4.43 -15.52 -18.76
N ALA A 341 3.11 -15.61 -18.82
CA ALA A 341 2.43 -16.80 -19.29
C ALA A 341 2.85 -17.13 -20.74
N ASP A 342 2.91 -16.13 -21.62
CA ASP A 342 3.39 -16.27 -23.00
C ASP A 342 4.88 -16.66 -23.11
N GLN A 343 5.66 -16.59 -22.02
CA GLN A 343 7.01 -17.15 -21.97
C GLN A 343 7.04 -18.67 -21.73
N GLY A 344 5.88 -19.31 -21.55
CA GLY A 344 5.70 -20.75 -21.38
C GLY A 344 5.35 -21.20 -19.96
N PHE A 345 4.80 -20.31 -19.13
CA PHE A 345 4.40 -20.61 -17.75
C PHE A 345 2.87 -20.63 -17.62
N ALA A 346 2.33 -21.44 -16.70
CA ALA A 346 1.02 -21.19 -16.12
C ALA A 346 1.21 -20.20 -14.96
N VAL A 347 0.69 -18.98 -15.08
CA VAL A 347 0.87 -17.94 -14.07
C VAL A 347 -0.31 -17.93 -13.12
N VAL A 348 -0.01 -17.91 -11.83
CA VAL A 348 -1.00 -17.86 -10.74
C VAL A 348 -0.76 -16.59 -9.92
N VAL A 349 -1.83 -15.84 -9.68
CA VAL A 349 -1.86 -14.71 -8.75
C VAL A 349 -2.90 -15.02 -7.69
N ALA A 350 -2.58 -14.87 -6.41
CA ALA A 350 -3.52 -15.13 -5.32
C ALA A 350 -3.35 -14.12 -4.18
N ASP A 351 -4.46 -13.55 -3.72
CA ASP A 351 -4.50 -12.67 -2.56
C ASP A 351 -4.89 -13.47 -1.31
N GLY A 352 -3.95 -13.55 -0.37
CA GLY A 352 -4.08 -14.26 0.90
C GLY A 352 -4.44 -13.33 2.07
N ARG A 353 -4.50 -13.90 3.28
CA ARG A 353 -4.71 -13.18 4.54
C ARG A 353 -3.71 -12.04 4.69
N GLY A 354 -4.17 -10.90 5.22
CA GLY A 354 -3.41 -9.66 5.31
C GLY A 354 -3.66 -8.67 4.17
N THR A 355 -4.08 -9.14 2.99
CA THR A 355 -4.46 -8.26 1.87
C THR A 355 -5.79 -7.53 2.12
N PRO A 356 -6.01 -6.32 1.58
CA PRO A 356 -7.19 -5.53 1.89
C PRO A 356 -8.48 -6.03 1.22
N GLY A 357 -9.62 -5.53 1.68
CA GLY A 357 -10.93 -5.66 1.01
C GLY A 357 -11.79 -6.83 1.47
N ARG A 358 -11.31 -7.64 2.43
CA ARG A 358 -12.01 -8.85 2.92
C ARG A 358 -12.40 -8.80 4.40
N GLY A 359 -12.55 -7.59 4.95
CA GLY A 359 -12.88 -7.39 6.35
C GLY A 359 -11.66 -7.35 7.26
N LEU A 360 -11.91 -6.97 8.51
CA LEU A 360 -10.88 -6.71 9.52
C LEU A 360 -10.18 -7.98 9.98
N GLU A 361 -10.90 -9.07 10.21
CA GLU A 361 -10.34 -10.37 10.62
C GLU A 361 -9.36 -10.90 9.58
N TRP A 362 -9.69 -10.75 8.29
CA TRP A 362 -8.82 -11.15 7.18
C TRP A 362 -7.56 -10.30 7.11
N GLU A 363 -7.70 -8.98 7.17
CA GLU A 363 -6.57 -8.05 7.14
C GLU A 363 -5.68 -8.18 8.38
N LYS A 364 -6.27 -8.44 9.55
CA LYS A 364 -5.57 -8.52 10.84
C LYS A 364 -4.98 -9.89 11.16
N ALA A 365 -5.22 -10.89 10.33
CA ALA A 365 -4.68 -12.25 10.50
C ALA A 365 -3.13 -12.32 10.47
N VAL A 366 -2.46 -11.29 9.93
CA VAL A 366 -0.98 -11.21 9.88
C VAL A 366 -0.37 -10.48 11.08
N ARG A 367 -1.18 -10.09 12.08
CA ARG A 367 -0.68 -9.41 13.27
C ARG A 367 0.35 -10.28 14.00
N PHE A 368 1.50 -9.68 14.27
CA PHE A 368 2.69 -10.29 14.85
C PHE A 368 3.29 -11.44 14.01
N ASP A 369 2.80 -11.71 12.80
CA ASP A 369 3.34 -12.73 11.91
C ASP A 369 3.04 -12.38 10.44
N LEU A 370 3.93 -11.59 9.84
CA LEU A 370 3.85 -11.23 8.42
C LEU A 370 4.24 -12.39 7.50
N ALA A 371 4.76 -13.50 8.03
CA ALA A 371 5.31 -14.60 7.24
C ALA A 371 4.31 -15.72 7.00
N THR A 372 3.80 -16.30 8.08
CA THR A 372 3.14 -17.60 8.05
C THR A 372 1.81 -17.57 7.28
N PRO A 373 0.86 -16.66 7.58
CA PRO A 373 -0.41 -16.65 6.88
C PRO A 373 -0.25 -16.37 5.38
N ALA A 374 0.60 -15.40 5.04
CA ALA A 374 0.87 -15.04 3.65
C ALA A 374 1.45 -16.21 2.85
N LEU A 375 2.38 -16.98 3.42
CA LEU A 375 2.98 -18.14 2.75
C LEU A 375 2.02 -19.34 2.65
N GLU A 376 1.30 -19.65 3.73
CA GLU A 376 0.34 -20.77 3.75
C GLU A 376 -0.72 -20.62 2.67
N ASP A 377 -1.24 -19.41 2.50
CA ASP A 377 -2.32 -19.15 1.56
C ASP A 377 -1.86 -19.27 0.09
N GLN A 378 -0.59 -18.99 -0.22
CA GLN A 378 -0.04 -19.26 -1.57
C GLN A 378 0.03 -20.76 -1.87
N VAL A 379 0.37 -21.58 -0.87
CA VAL A 379 0.42 -23.04 -1.04
C VAL A 379 -0.99 -23.61 -1.19
N GLU A 380 -1.94 -23.14 -0.39
CA GLU A 380 -3.35 -23.54 -0.51
C GLU A 380 -3.93 -23.17 -1.88
N ALA A 381 -3.74 -21.93 -2.32
CA ALA A 381 -4.19 -21.49 -3.64
C ALA A 381 -3.62 -22.37 -4.75
N LEU A 382 -2.30 -22.62 -4.74
CA LEU A 382 -1.65 -23.45 -5.75
C LEU A 382 -2.25 -24.86 -5.84
N HIS A 383 -2.42 -25.54 -4.70
CA HIS A 383 -2.97 -26.90 -4.70
C HIS A 383 -4.43 -26.93 -5.14
N ALA A 384 -5.27 -26.03 -4.62
CA ALA A 384 -6.67 -25.95 -5.00
C ALA A 384 -6.88 -25.59 -6.47
N LEU A 385 -6.02 -24.74 -7.04
CA LEU A 385 -6.05 -24.41 -8.46
C LEU A 385 -5.60 -25.61 -9.31
N ALA A 386 -4.60 -26.38 -8.90
CA ALA A 386 -4.15 -27.54 -9.65
C ALA A 386 -5.22 -28.64 -9.78
N GLU A 387 -6.18 -28.72 -8.84
CA GLU A 387 -7.35 -29.60 -8.97
C GLU A 387 -8.29 -29.18 -10.11
N ARG A 388 -8.35 -27.89 -10.42
CA ARG A 388 -9.23 -27.30 -11.44
C ARG A 388 -8.55 -27.12 -12.79
N PHE A 389 -7.23 -26.90 -12.78
CA PHE A 389 -6.41 -26.63 -13.94
C PHE A 389 -5.32 -27.71 -14.04
N PRO A 390 -5.61 -28.86 -14.69
CA PRO A 390 -4.66 -29.98 -14.79
C PRO A 390 -3.37 -29.62 -15.53
N GLN A 391 -3.33 -28.47 -16.21
CA GLN A 391 -2.13 -27.93 -16.84
C GLN A 391 -1.06 -27.50 -15.85
N LEU A 392 -1.38 -27.25 -14.57
CA LEU A 392 -0.42 -26.80 -13.56
C LEU A 392 0.52 -27.96 -13.15
N ASP A 393 1.78 -27.89 -13.58
CA ASP A 393 2.80 -28.86 -13.17
C ASP A 393 3.38 -28.53 -11.80
N LEU A 394 2.83 -29.16 -10.76
CA LEU A 394 3.31 -29.03 -9.39
C LEU A 394 4.75 -29.56 -9.17
N GLY A 395 5.33 -30.27 -10.14
CA GLY A 395 6.74 -30.65 -10.10
C GLY A 395 7.70 -29.53 -10.50
N ARG A 396 7.19 -28.42 -11.06
CA ARG A 396 7.99 -27.29 -11.58
C ARG A 396 7.32 -25.97 -11.25
N VAL A 397 7.28 -25.64 -9.95
CA VAL A 397 6.69 -24.41 -9.42
C VAL A 397 7.79 -23.41 -9.07
N ALA A 398 7.66 -22.16 -9.52
CA ALA A 398 8.46 -21.04 -9.07
C ALA A 398 7.59 -19.91 -8.55
N ILE A 399 8.19 -18.95 -7.86
CA ILE A 399 7.53 -17.74 -7.36
C ILE A 399 8.39 -16.51 -7.64
N ARG A 400 7.76 -15.38 -7.93
CA ARG A 400 8.44 -14.09 -8.04
C ARG A 400 7.70 -13.02 -7.26
N GLY A 401 8.42 -11.98 -6.88
CA GLY A 401 7.80 -10.76 -6.38
C GLY A 401 8.80 -9.63 -6.16
N TRP A 402 8.27 -8.46 -5.83
CA TRP A 402 9.00 -7.24 -5.51
C TRP A 402 8.53 -6.67 -4.18
N SER A 403 9.40 -6.03 -3.41
CA SER A 403 9.07 -5.52 -2.06
C SER A 403 8.55 -6.64 -1.15
N PHE A 404 7.36 -6.50 -0.56
CA PHE A 404 6.72 -7.59 0.21
C PHE A 404 6.60 -8.88 -0.61
N GLY A 405 6.28 -8.79 -1.90
CA GLY A 405 6.25 -9.96 -2.78
C GLY A 405 7.64 -10.63 -2.93
N GLY A 406 8.72 -9.85 -2.86
CA GLY A 406 10.09 -10.37 -2.83
C GLY A 406 10.36 -11.11 -1.52
N TYR A 407 9.95 -10.53 -0.40
CA TYR A 407 9.98 -11.18 0.91
C TYR A 407 9.20 -12.51 0.90
N LEU A 408 7.98 -12.53 0.36
CA LEU A 408 7.16 -13.73 0.21
C LEU A 408 7.79 -14.77 -0.72
N ALA A 409 8.39 -14.34 -1.84
CA ALA A 409 9.10 -15.23 -2.76
C ALA A 409 10.31 -15.90 -2.08
N ALA A 410 11.05 -15.17 -1.23
CA ALA A 410 12.13 -15.74 -0.44
C ALA A 410 11.63 -16.70 0.64
N LEU A 411 10.57 -16.34 1.39
CA LEU A 411 9.93 -17.23 2.37
C LEU A 411 9.53 -18.56 1.74
N ALA A 412 8.94 -18.51 0.54
CA ALA A 412 8.46 -19.68 -0.17
C ALA A 412 9.54 -20.73 -0.42
N VAL A 413 10.71 -20.33 -0.92
CA VAL A 413 11.82 -21.27 -1.17
C VAL A 413 12.62 -21.63 0.09
N LEU A 414 12.59 -20.80 1.13
CA LEU A 414 13.27 -21.09 2.40
C LEU A 414 12.47 -22.02 3.30
N ARG A 415 11.15 -21.84 3.35
CA ARG A 415 10.26 -22.54 4.29
C ARG A 415 9.40 -23.63 3.63
N ARG A 416 9.15 -23.53 2.33
CA ARG A 416 8.42 -24.54 1.54
C ARG A 416 9.18 -24.98 0.28
N PRO A 417 10.46 -25.42 0.41
CA PRO A 417 11.23 -25.93 -0.73
C PRO A 417 10.64 -27.23 -1.31
N ASP A 418 9.72 -27.88 -0.59
CA ASP A 418 8.92 -29.01 -1.07
C ASP A 418 7.88 -28.61 -2.13
N VAL A 419 7.46 -27.33 -2.13
CA VAL A 419 6.47 -26.78 -3.08
C VAL A 419 7.14 -25.90 -4.12
N PHE A 420 7.99 -24.96 -3.69
CA PHE A 420 8.61 -23.97 -4.55
C PHE A 420 10.02 -24.37 -4.92
N HIS A 421 10.31 -24.42 -6.22
CA HIS A 421 11.56 -24.95 -6.76
C HIS A 421 12.54 -23.88 -7.21
N ALA A 422 12.09 -22.63 -7.37
CA ALA A 422 12.93 -21.46 -7.66
C ALA A 422 12.23 -20.17 -7.24
N ALA A 423 13.00 -19.12 -6.93
CA ALA A 423 12.44 -17.80 -6.63
C ALA A 423 13.20 -16.63 -7.29
N VAL A 424 12.45 -15.65 -7.76
CA VAL A 424 12.95 -14.31 -8.07
C VAL A 424 12.53 -13.37 -6.95
N VAL A 425 13.51 -12.77 -6.29
CA VAL A 425 13.36 -12.02 -5.05
C VAL A 425 13.83 -10.58 -5.30
N GLY A 426 12.88 -9.69 -5.61
CA GLY A 426 13.15 -8.28 -5.88
C GLY A 426 12.92 -7.38 -4.67
N ALA A 427 13.85 -6.49 -4.37
CA ALA A 427 13.80 -5.52 -3.27
C ALA A 427 13.17 -6.06 -1.95
N PRO A 428 13.59 -7.23 -1.43
CA PRO A 428 12.92 -7.85 -0.30
C PRO A 428 13.20 -7.14 1.02
N VAL A 429 12.19 -7.06 1.89
CA VAL A 429 12.39 -6.79 3.33
C VAL A 429 12.88 -8.08 3.99
N THR A 430 14.16 -8.13 4.39
CA THR A 430 14.79 -9.34 4.98
C THR A 430 14.90 -9.33 6.50
N ASP A 431 14.80 -8.15 7.11
CA ASP A 431 14.91 -7.90 8.56
C ASP A 431 14.04 -6.69 8.90
N TRP A 432 12.88 -6.93 9.48
CA TRP A 432 11.89 -5.89 9.77
C TRP A 432 12.40 -4.77 10.69
N ARG A 433 13.53 -4.96 11.40
CA ARG A 433 14.17 -3.88 12.17
C ARG A 433 14.81 -2.79 11.30
N LEU A 434 14.94 -3.03 10.00
CA LEU A 434 15.45 -2.07 9.02
C LEU A 434 14.34 -1.37 8.24
N TYR A 435 13.08 -1.65 8.53
CA TYR A 435 11.95 -0.98 7.91
C TYR A 435 11.34 0.03 8.89
N ASP A 436 10.53 0.96 8.42
CA ASP A 436 10.14 2.14 9.19
C ASP A 436 9.23 1.82 10.39
N THR A 437 9.11 2.78 11.30
CA THR A 437 8.30 2.73 12.52
C THR A 437 6.83 2.45 12.24
N HIS A 438 6.19 3.21 11.35
CA HIS A 438 4.74 3.18 11.19
C HIS A 438 4.27 1.90 10.51
N TYR A 439 4.90 1.49 9.41
CA TYR A 439 4.56 0.22 8.79
C TYR A 439 4.83 -0.95 9.73
N THR A 440 6.05 -1.02 10.29
CA THR A 440 6.50 -2.22 10.98
C THR A 440 5.84 -2.38 12.35
N GLU A 441 5.75 -1.31 13.14
CA GLU A 441 5.16 -1.40 14.48
C GLU A 441 3.65 -1.64 14.43
N ARG A 442 2.96 -1.23 13.36
CA ARG A 442 1.55 -1.58 13.10
C ARG A 442 1.35 -3.09 13.09
N TYR A 443 2.18 -3.81 12.33
CA TYR A 443 2.01 -5.24 12.10
C TYR A 443 2.75 -6.12 13.11
N LEU A 444 3.93 -5.71 13.58
CA LEU A 444 4.80 -6.51 14.44
C LEU A 444 4.97 -5.95 15.87
N GLY A 445 4.43 -4.77 16.15
CA GLY A 445 4.63 -4.07 17.43
C GLY A 445 6.05 -3.50 17.58
N HIS A 446 6.32 -2.90 18.75
CA HIS A 446 7.66 -2.39 19.06
C HIS A 446 8.66 -3.55 19.23
N PRO A 447 9.86 -3.50 18.64
CA PRO A 447 10.80 -4.63 18.61
C PRO A 447 11.28 -5.06 20.00
N ASP A 448 11.41 -4.13 20.96
CA ASP A 448 11.78 -4.47 22.34
C ASP A 448 10.66 -5.18 23.12
N ALA A 449 9.40 -4.94 22.76
CA ALA A 449 8.24 -5.57 23.40
C ALA A 449 7.87 -6.91 22.73
N HIS A 450 8.11 -7.04 21.43
CA HIS A 450 7.74 -8.19 20.61
C HIS A 450 8.91 -8.77 19.79
N PRO A 451 10.08 -9.09 20.40
CA PRO A 451 11.25 -9.56 19.66
C PRO A 451 10.96 -10.83 18.84
N ASP A 452 10.15 -11.74 19.38
CA ASP A 452 9.76 -12.99 18.72
C ASP A 452 8.98 -12.77 17.41
N ALA A 453 8.21 -11.68 17.31
CA ALA A 453 7.47 -11.34 16.09
C ALA A 453 8.40 -10.94 14.95
N TYR A 454 9.45 -10.18 15.27
CA TYR A 454 10.50 -9.79 14.33
C TYR A 454 11.37 -10.98 13.92
N GLU A 455 11.71 -11.86 14.86
CA GLU A 455 12.47 -13.08 14.55
C GLU A 455 11.70 -14.03 13.63
N ARG A 456 10.42 -14.29 13.95
CA ARG A 456 9.54 -15.14 13.13
C ARG A 456 9.32 -14.58 11.73
N SER A 457 9.31 -13.26 11.58
CA SER A 457 9.11 -12.58 10.30
C SER A 457 10.41 -12.25 9.56
N SER A 458 11.59 -12.56 10.11
CA SER A 458 12.87 -12.31 9.43
C SER A 458 13.28 -13.46 8.52
N LEU A 459 13.95 -13.12 7.40
CA LEU A 459 14.57 -14.11 6.49
C LEU A 459 15.97 -14.52 6.93
N LEU A 460 16.65 -13.71 7.76
CA LEU A 460 18.06 -13.91 8.09
C LEU A 460 18.27 -15.23 8.85
N GLY A 461 17.39 -15.56 9.80
CA GLY A 461 17.44 -16.81 10.55
C GLY A 461 17.20 -18.06 9.71
N ASP A 462 16.57 -17.89 8.55
CA ASP A 462 16.24 -18.99 7.63
C ASP A 462 17.27 -19.19 6.51
N ALA A 463 18.29 -18.32 6.40
CA ALA A 463 19.25 -18.37 5.29
C ALA A 463 19.89 -19.77 5.10
N ALA A 464 20.19 -20.46 6.20
CA ALA A 464 20.77 -21.80 6.17
C ALA A 464 19.81 -22.88 5.65
N LYS A 465 18.51 -22.61 5.50
CA LYS A 465 17.50 -23.52 4.95
C LYS A 465 17.42 -23.48 3.43
N LEU A 466 18.15 -22.59 2.75
CA LEU A 466 18.05 -22.48 1.30
C LEU A 466 18.58 -23.72 0.59
N GLU A 467 17.69 -24.40 -0.13
CA GLU A 467 17.99 -25.57 -0.97
C GLU A 467 17.67 -25.34 -2.45
N ARG A 468 16.96 -24.25 -2.77
CA ARG A 468 16.43 -23.94 -4.10
C ARG A 468 17.13 -22.73 -4.71
N PRO A 469 17.28 -22.65 -6.05
CA PRO A 469 17.86 -21.50 -6.70
C PRO A 469 17.08 -20.21 -6.41
N ILE A 470 17.82 -19.13 -6.13
CA ILE A 470 17.26 -17.78 -5.99
C ILE A 470 18.02 -16.76 -6.84
N LEU A 471 17.28 -15.80 -7.39
CA LEU A 471 17.79 -14.58 -7.98
C LEU A 471 17.37 -13.40 -7.11
N LEU A 472 18.32 -12.82 -6.36
CA LEU A 472 18.15 -11.58 -5.62
C LEU A 472 18.36 -10.39 -6.55
N ILE A 473 17.48 -9.41 -6.51
CA ILE A 473 17.54 -8.18 -7.31
C ILE A 473 17.30 -6.99 -6.38
N HIS A 474 18.12 -5.95 -6.45
CA HIS A 474 17.94 -4.77 -5.58
C HIS A 474 18.56 -3.50 -6.16
N GLY A 475 17.85 -2.37 -6.02
CA GLY A 475 18.40 -1.03 -6.29
C GLY A 475 19.45 -0.64 -5.26
N LEU A 476 20.62 -0.19 -5.69
CA LEU A 476 21.67 0.23 -4.75
C LEU A 476 21.35 1.59 -4.10
N ALA A 477 20.45 2.38 -4.70
CA ALA A 477 20.01 3.67 -4.21
C ALA A 477 18.58 3.64 -3.65
N ASP A 478 18.06 2.44 -3.31
CA ASP A 478 16.72 2.27 -2.71
C ASP A 478 16.63 3.02 -1.37
N ASP A 479 15.68 3.94 -1.28
CA ASP A 479 15.39 4.83 -0.16
C ASP A 479 14.14 4.43 0.63
N ASN A 480 13.44 3.38 0.20
CA ASN A 480 12.35 2.77 0.95
C ASN A 480 12.84 1.45 1.58
N VAL A 481 13.04 0.40 0.79
CA VAL A 481 13.64 -0.86 1.26
C VAL A 481 15.14 -0.76 1.04
N VAL A 482 15.87 -0.20 1.99
CA VAL A 482 17.31 0.03 1.77
C VAL A 482 18.08 -1.25 1.44
N VAL A 483 19.05 -1.13 0.54
CA VAL A 483 19.82 -2.29 0.01
C VAL A 483 20.54 -3.12 1.08
N ALA A 484 20.73 -2.55 2.28
CA ALA A 484 21.21 -3.28 3.46
C ALA A 484 20.43 -4.59 3.70
N HIS A 485 19.14 -4.64 3.38
CA HIS A 485 18.35 -5.87 3.43
C HIS A 485 18.95 -7.01 2.60
N SER A 486 19.15 -6.77 1.30
CA SER A 486 19.70 -7.80 0.41
C SER A 486 21.17 -8.08 0.64
N LEU A 487 21.97 -7.09 1.04
CA LEU A 487 23.38 -7.31 1.39
C LEU A 487 23.53 -8.17 2.65
N ARG A 488 22.74 -7.92 3.71
CA ARG A 488 22.75 -8.74 4.93
C ARG A 488 22.26 -10.17 4.65
N PHE A 489 21.23 -10.32 3.83
CA PHE A 489 20.72 -11.65 3.47
C PHE A 489 21.70 -12.43 2.58
N SER A 490 22.28 -11.79 1.55
CA SER A 490 23.34 -12.36 0.73
C SER A 490 24.54 -12.81 1.57
N ARG A 491 24.95 -12.00 2.56
CA ARG A 491 25.97 -12.37 3.54
C ARG A 491 25.56 -13.61 4.34
N ALA A 492 24.36 -13.65 4.90
CA ALA A 492 23.88 -14.79 5.69
C ALA A 492 23.84 -16.09 4.86
N LEU A 493 23.40 -16.01 3.60
CA LEU A 493 23.44 -17.14 2.67
C LEU A 493 24.87 -17.61 2.39
N LEU A 494 25.79 -16.68 2.13
CA LEU A 494 27.19 -16.99 1.89
C LEU A 494 27.85 -17.65 3.11
N GLU A 495 27.64 -17.09 4.31
CA GLU A 495 28.16 -17.65 5.57
C GLU A 495 27.61 -19.05 5.86
N ALA A 496 26.37 -19.33 5.44
CA ALA A 496 25.76 -20.66 5.51
C ALA A 496 26.14 -21.60 4.34
N GLY A 497 27.00 -21.17 3.41
CA GLY A 497 27.42 -21.96 2.26
C GLY A 497 26.31 -22.21 1.22
N ARG A 498 25.30 -21.34 1.17
CA ARG A 498 24.14 -21.46 0.28
C ARG A 498 24.34 -20.64 -1.01
N PRO A 499 24.38 -21.28 -2.19
CA PRO A 499 24.58 -20.58 -3.46
C PRO A 499 23.36 -19.72 -3.82
N HIS A 500 23.60 -18.53 -4.34
CA HIS A 500 22.57 -17.59 -4.80
C HIS A 500 23.12 -16.68 -5.91
N ARG A 501 22.24 -16.12 -6.74
CA ARG A 501 22.58 -15.07 -7.71
C ARG A 501 22.12 -13.72 -7.16
N PHE A 502 22.95 -12.69 -7.29
CA PHE A 502 22.60 -11.33 -6.93
C PHE A 502 22.82 -10.38 -8.11
N LEU A 503 21.77 -9.66 -8.48
CA LEU A 503 21.76 -8.62 -9.51
C LEU A 503 21.57 -7.26 -8.83
N PRO A 504 22.65 -6.55 -8.49
CA PRO A 504 22.57 -5.18 -8.02
C PRO A 504 22.24 -4.23 -9.18
N LEU A 505 21.36 -3.26 -8.93
CA LEU A 505 20.96 -2.25 -9.91
C LEU A 505 21.49 -0.87 -9.49
N SER A 506 22.54 -0.39 -10.17
CA SER A 506 23.09 0.95 -9.98
C SER A 506 22.14 2.03 -10.49
N GLY A 507 22.07 3.18 -9.81
CA GLY A 507 21.19 4.30 -10.15
C GLY A 507 19.67 4.04 -10.00
N VAL A 508 19.27 2.90 -9.43
CA VAL A 508 17.87 2.51 -9.23
C VAL A 508 17.51 2.65 -7.75
N THR A 509 16.38 3.30 -7.47
CA THR A 509 15.78 3.40 -6.12
C THR A 509 14.90 2.16 -5.86
N HIS A 510 13.71 2.32 -5.28
CA HIS A 510 12.80 1.20 -5.03
C HIS A 510 12.14 0.62 -6.30
N MET A 511 11.87 1.47 -7.30
CA MET A 511 11.22 1.07 -8.55
C MET A 511 12.17 1.20 -9.73
N THR A 512 11.89 0.45 -10.81
CA THR A 512 12.65 0.46 -12.07
C THR A 512 11.87 1.18 -13.18
N PRO A 513 11.72 2.52 -13.15
CA PRO A 513 10.89 3.23 -14.12
C PRO A 513 11.54 3.31 -15.51
N GLN A 514 12.84 3.05 -15.64
CA GLN A 514 13.53 3.12 -16.91
C GLN A 514 13.13 1.92 -17.79
N GLU A 515 12.46 2.18 -18.91
CA GLU A 515 11.88 1.16 -19.82
C GLU A 515 12.87 0.05 -20.18
N ALA A 516 14.08 0.42 -20.63
CA ALA A 516 15.11 -0.55 -21.00
C ALA A 516 15.57 -1.42 -19.81
N VAL A 517 15.59 -0.86 -18.59
CA VAL A 517 15.96 -1.62 -17.39
C VAL A 517 14.82 -2.58 -17.03
N ALA A 518 13.58 -2.11 -17.02
CA ALA A 518 12.40 -2.91 -16.71
C ALA A 518 12.24 -4.10 -17.69
N GLU A 519 12.37 -3.87 -19.00
CA GLU A 519 12.28 -4.90 -20.03
C GLU A 519 13.38 -5.96 -19.85
N ASN A 520 14.65 -5.55 -19.79
CA ASN A 520 15.77 -6.48 -19.66
C ASN A 520 15.71 -7.25 -18.33
N LEU A 521 15.21 -6.62 -17.27
CA LEU A 521 15.03 -7.29 -15.99
C LEU A 521 14.03 -8.45 -16.10
N LEU A 522 12.90 -8.26 -16.79
CA LEU A 522 11.94 -9.32 -17.04
C LEU A 522 12.54 -10.46 -17.87
N LEU A 523 13.31 -10.14 -18.90
CA LEU A 523 14.00 -11.14 -19.73
C LEU A 523 15.02 -11.97 -18.92
N LEU A 524 15.81 -11.32 -18.05
CA LEU A 524 16.76 -11.99 -17.17
C LEU A 524 16.07 -12.89 -16.14
N GLN A 525 14.93 -12.45 -15.58
CA GLN A 525 14.11 -13.26 -14.68
C GLN A 525 13.62 -14.54 -15.38
N VAL A 526 13.09 -14.42 -16.60
CA VAL A 526 12.60 -15.56 -17.38
C VAL A 526 13.74 -16.53 -17.70
N ALA A 527 14.90 -16.03 -18.12
CA ALA A 527 16.07 -16.86 -18.38
C ALA A 527 16.49 -17.65 -17.13
N PHE A 528 16.57 -16.97 -15.99
CA PHE A 528 16.88 -17.60 -14.70
C PHE A 528 15.86 -18.68 -14.32
N LEU A 529 14.56 -18.38 -14.43
CA LEU A 529 13.49 -19.32 -14.09
C LEU A 529 13.51 -20.56 -15.00
N LYS A 530 13.74 -20.38 -16.30
CA LYS A 530 13.86 -21.49 -17.26
C LYS A 530 15.05 -22.38 -16.95
N GLU A 531 16.20 -21.80 -16.62
CA GLU A 531 17.37 -22.57 -16.19
C GLU A 531 17.10 -23.32 -14.88
N ALA A 532 16.59 -22.63 -13.86
CA ALA A 532 16.36 -23.17 -12.52
C ALA A 532 15.34 -24.31 -12.49
N LEU A 533 14.35 -24.27 -13.39
CA LEU A 533 13.32 -25.31 -13.54
C LEU A 533 13.68 -26.39 -14.58
N GLY A 534 14.88 -26.35 -15.16
CA GLY A 534 15.33 -27.33 -16.16
C GLY A 534 14.55 -27.30 -17.48
N LEU A 535 14.07 -26.12 -17.88
CA LEU A 535 13.31 -25.89 -19.11
C LEU A 535 14.20 -25.55 -20.31
N THR A 536 15.49 -25.32 -20.09
CA THR A 536 16.49 -25.15 -21.14
C THR A 536 16.95 -26.53 -21.64
N GLY A 537 16.43 -26.95 -22.79
CA GLY A 537 16.87 -28.12 -23.55
C GLY A 537 17.76 -27.75 -24.73
#